data_AF-A0A516TJS0-F1
#
_entry.id   AF-A0A516TJS0-F1
#
_cell.length_a   1.000
_cell.length_b   1.000
_cell.length_c   1.000
_cell.angle_alpha   90.00
_cell.angle_beta   90.00
_cell.angle_gamma   90.00
#
_symmetry.space_group_name_H-M   'P 1'
#
loop_
_entity.id
_entity.type
_entity.pdbx_description
1 polymer ?
#
loop_
_entity_poly.entity_id
_entity_poly.type
_entity_poly.pdbx_seq_one_letter_code
_entity_poly.pdbx_strand_id
1 'polypeptide(L)' 'MFCFMTDPLVFLSISLEANKGAYAVLVGSGVSRGARIPTGWEITCDLIRKVAVTQNQEFREDPVG' A
#
# COMPACT_ATOMS: atom_id res chain seq x y z
N MET A 1 0.78 37.29 -10.06
CA MET A 1 0.46 36.76 -8.72
C MET A 1 0.79 35.28 -8.74
N PHE A 2 1.99 34.93 -8.26
CA PHE A 2 2.56 33.58 -8.37
C PHE A 2 1.78 32.61 -7.47
N CYS A 3 0.99 31.72 -8.08
CA CYS A 3 0.39 30.60 -7.37
C CYS A 3 1.50 29.59 -7.06
N PHE A 4 1.85 29.53 -5.78
CA PHE A 4 2.85 28.66 -5.17
C PHE A 4 2.45 27.20 -5.39
N MET A 5 2.95 26.55 -6.43
CA MET A 5 2.85 25.10 -6.58
C MET A 5 3.94 24.45 -5.70
N THR A 6 3.79 24.60 -4.38
CA THR A 6 4.69 24.00 -3.39
C THR A 6 4.54 22.50 -3.39
N ASP A 7 5.68 21.80 -3.31
CA ASP A 7 5.75 20.36 -3.08
C ASP A 7 4.82 19.96 -1.90
N PRO A 8 3.84 19.07 -2.12
CA PRO A 8 2.91 18.62 -1.07
C PRO A 8 3.62 18.07 0.18
N LEU A 9 4.81 17.47 0.03
CA LEU A 9 5.60 16.95 1.15
C LEU A 9 6.20 18.07 1.99
N VAL A 10 6.62 19.17 1.37
CA VAL A 10 7.08 20.36 2.09
C VAL A 10 5.94 20.92 2.93
N PHE A 11 4.73 21.05 2.37
CA PHE A 11 3.57 21.52 3.12
C PHE A 11 3.16 20.56 4.26
N LEU A 12 3.22 19.24 4.00
CA LEU A 12 2.95 18.22 5.02
C LEU A 12 3.95 18.30 6.17
N SER A 13 5.25 18.45 5.88
CA SER A 13 6.29 18.57 6.92
C SER A 13 6.08 19.77 7.83
N ILE A 14 5.72 20.93 7.26
CA ILE A 14 5.40 22.15 8.02
C ILE A 14 4.16 21.91 8.91
N SER A 15 3.13 21.26 8.36
CA SER A 15 1.89 20.98 9.09
C SER A 15 2.11 20.00 10.25
N LEU A 16 2.95 18.99 10.06
CA LEU A 16 3.33 18.01 11.09
C LEU A 16 4.13 18.66 12.23
N GLU A 17 5.04 19.58 11.92
CA GLU A 17 5.75 20.34 12.96
C GLU A 17 4.75 21.21 13.73
N ALA A 18 4.01 22.06 13.02
CA ALA A 18 3.17 23.09 13.62
C ALA A 18 2.04 22.53 14.50
N ASN A 19 1.61 21.28 14.25
CA ASN A 19 0.51 20.63 14.95
C ASN A 19 0.96 19.30 15.60
N LYS A 20 1.93 19.38 16.52
CA LYS A 20 2.43 18.21 17.26
C LYS A 20 1.29 17.46 17.94
N GLY A 21 1.22 16.15 17.71
CA GLY A 21 0.21 15.27 18.29
C GLY A 21 -1.17 15.29 17.60
N ALA A 22 -1.37 16.12 16.56
CA ALA A 22 -2.65 16.18 15.85
C ALA A 22 -2.86 15.04 14.85
N TYR A 23 -1.80 14.35 14.44
CA TYR A 23 -1.84 13.31 13.41
C TYR A 23 -1.47 11.94 13.96
N ALA A 24 -2.22 10.92 13.55
CA ALA A 24 -1.88 9.51 13.71
C ALA A 24 -1.76 8.86 12.33
N VAL A 25 -0.81 7.95 12.17
CA VAL A 25 -0.60 7.23 10.90
C VAL A 25 -1.16 5.82 11.03
N LEU A 26 -2.11 5.48 10.15
CA LEU A 26 -2.55 4.10 9.95
C LEU A 26 -1.80 3.51 8.76
N VAL A 27 -1.05 2.44 8.98
CA VAL A 27 -0.29 1.74 7.93
C VAL A 27 -0.85 0.34 7.70
N GLY A 28 -0.92 -0.05 6.44
CA GLY A 28 -1.24 -1.42 6.03
C GLY A 28 0.03 -2.23 5.71
N SER A 29 -0.14 -3.53 5.45
CA SER A 29 0.95 -4.44 5.04
C SER A 29 1.73 -3.99 3.81
N GLY A 30 1.14 -3.10 2.98
CA GLY A 30 1.81 -2.46 1.85
C GLY A 30 3.13 -1.77 2.18
N VAL A 31 3.28 -1.23 3.41
CA VAL A 31 4.52 -0.55 3.84
C VAL A 31 5.74 -1.48 3.86
N SER A 32 5.52 -2.78 4.03
CA SER A 32 6.60 -3.78 4.13
C SER A 32 7.04 -4.35 2.77
N ARG A 33 6.35 -4.01 1.68
CA ARG A 33 6.68 -4.52 0.33
C ARG A 33 8.10 -4.16 -0.10
N GLY A 34 8.57 -2.94 0.22
CA GLY A 34 9.95 -2.51 -0.06
C GLY A 34 11.02 -3.34 0.66
N ALA A 35 10.67 -3.94 1.81
CA ALA A 35 11.51 -4.87 2.55
C ALA A 35 11.39 -6.33 2.05
N ARG A 36 10.73 -6.56 0.91
CA ARG A 36 10.44 -7.88 0.32
C ARG A 36 9.57 -8.79 1.22
N ILE A 37 8.80 -8.20 2.12
CA ILE A 37 7.77 -8.92 2.87
C ILE A 37 6.47 -8.88 2.04
N PRO A 38 5.83 -10.02 1.77
CA PRO A 38 4.61 -10.04 0.97
C PRO A 38 3.46 -9.34 1.69
N THR A 39 2.70 -8.58 0.93
CA THR A 39 1.48 -7.90 1.37
C THR A 39 0.33 -8.89 1.55
N GLY A 40 -0.72 -8.46 2.24
CA GLY A 40 -1.94 -9.25 2.37
C GLY A 40 -2.54 -9.65 1.02
N TRP A 41 -2.40 -8.79 -0.01
CA TRP A 41 -2.85 -9.09 -1.36
C TRP A 41 -2.05 -10.23 -2.00
N GLU A 42 -0.72 -10.13 -1.97
CA GLU A 42 0.17 -11.14 -2.55
C GLU A 42 0.00 -12.50 -1.86
N ILE A 43 -0.19 -12.51 -0.55
CA ILE A 43 -0.52 -13.72 0.22
C ILE A 43 -1.85 -14.31 -0.24
N THR A 44 -2.88 -13.47 -0.39
CA THR A 44 -4.21 -13.91 -0.82
C THR A 44 -4.16 -14.53 -2.22
N CYS A 45 -3.51 -13.88 -3.18
CA CYS A 45 -3.33 -14.40 -4.53
C CYS A 45 -2.54 -15.72 -4.54
N ASP A 46 -1.50 -15.84 -3.72
CA ASP A 46 -0.73 -17.09 -3.59
C ASP A 46 -1.58 -18.23 -3.01
N LEU A 47 -2.40 -17.95 -1.99
CA LEU A 47 -3.32 -18.92 -1.42
C LEU A 47 -4.39 -19.36 -2.43
N ILE A 48 -4.98 -18.43 -3.17
CA ILE A 48 -5.96 -18.76 -4.22
C ILE A 48 -5.32 -19.67 -5.28
N ARG A 49 -4.09 -19.36 -5.70
CA ARG A 49 -3.34 -20.20 -6.65
C ARG A 49 -3.13 -21.62 -6.12
N LYS A 50 -2.73 -21.76 -4.85
CA LYS A 50 -2.54 -23.06 -4.20
C LYS A 50 -3.84 -23.87 -4.15
N VAL A 51 -4.97 -23.22 -3.86
CA VAL A 51 -6.29 -23.85 -3.86
C VAL A 51 -6.70 -24.28 -5.27
N ALA A 52 -6.49 -23.45 -6.29
CA ALA A 52 -6.82 -23.79 -7.68
C ALA A 52 -6.08 -25.04 -8.18
N VAL A 53 -4.78 -25.14 -7.90
CA VAL A 53 -3.97 -26.35 -8.21
C VAL A 53 -4.56 -27.59 -7.54
N THR A 54 -5.00 -27.48 -6.28
CA THR A 54 -5.61 -28.60 -5.55
C THR A 54 -6.95 -29.03 -6.16
N GLN A 55 -7.66 -28.11 -6.80
CA GLN A 55 -8.95 -28.36 -7.45
C GLN A 55 -8.84 -28.71 -8.94
N ASN A 56 -7.62 -28.86 -9.46
CA ASN A 56 -7.35 -29.08 -10.88
C ASN A 56 -7.96 -27.99 -11.79
N GLN A 57 -8.02 -26.76 -11.28
CA GLN A 57 -8.52 -25.58 -11.98
C GLN A 57 -7.34 -24.75 -12.50
N GLU A 58 -7.47 -24.20 -13.70
CA GLU A 58 -6.52 -23.21 -14.19
C GLU A 58 -6.77 -21.85 -13.52
N PHE A 59 -5.72 -21.24 -12.99
CA PHE A 59 -5.78 -19.88 -12.46
C PHE A 59 -5.42 -18.88 -13.57
N ARG A 60 -6.39 -18.06 -13.98
CA ARG A 60 -6.14 -16.87 -14.82
C ARG A 60 -5.70 -15.71 -13.92
N GLU A 61 -4.94 -14.77 -14.49
CA GLU A 61 -4.25 -13.65 -13.81
C GLU A 61 -5.06 -12.88 -12.76
N ASP A 62 -4.35 -12.04 -11.99
CA ASP A 62 -4.84 -11.28 -10.83
C ASP A 62 -6.34 -10.88 -10.96
N PRO A 63 -7.22 -11.30 -10.02
CA PRO A 63 -8.65 -11.02 -10.10
C PRO A 63 -8.99 -9.51 -10.09
N VAL A 64 -8.03 -8.62 -9.82
CA VAL A 64 -8.20 -7.16 -9.78
C VAL A 64 -7.28 -6.41 -10.77
N GLY A 65 -6.30 -7.10 -11.40
CA GLY A 65 -5.44 -6.56 -12.46
C GLY A 65 -3.94 -6.68 -12.20
#